data_AF-A0A2V7FL64-F1
#
_entry.id   AF-A0A2V7FL64-F1
#
_cell.length_a   1.000
_cell.length_b   1.000
_cell.length_c   1.000
_cell.angle_alpha   90.00
_cell.angle_beta   90.00
_cell.angle_gamma   90.00
#
_symmetry.space_group_name_H-M   'P 1'
#
loop_
_entity.id
_entity.type
_entity.pdbx_description
1 polymer ?
#
loop_
_entity_poly.entity_id
_entity_poly.type
_entity_poly.pdbx_seq_one_letter_code
_entity_poly.pdbx_strand_id
1 'polypeptide(L)'
;MAGPQRSVLREGIVAGLIGAAVVAVWFFVYDIARGEPFRTPTLLGAFVFFGVQTPTGLDPSVGLILGYTVLHGLAFIAFGVIAASLMAMSEREPALFIGFIILFACFEAFFFAMVQVFGLSKAGELTWWSVLVGNLLASVAMLWYFFRAHRALRQSLVGSWGAVIREGVLAGIVGAAVVALWFFAIDAIHGELLRTPTLLGTALLRQQTPLAAVLSYTVVHGVAFVLFGIIGAFLIAGAEQQPMLIFALVILFTSFEIFFFGLILIAASWVMDELAGWTVFVGNVLAAAAMLAFYFRRHRGLAHRLAAAWETDDS
;
A
#
# COMPACT_ATOMS: atom_id res chain seq x y z
N MET A 1 -21.04 -32.58 -7.54
CA MET A 1 -21.02 -31.13 -7.84
C MET A 1 -20.23 -30.45 -6.72
N ALA A 2 -19.01 -29.98 -6.98
CA ALA A 2 -18.23 -29.27 -5.97
C ALA A 2 -18.83 -27.86 -5.80
N GLY A 3 -19.26 -27.50 -4.59
CA GLY A 3 -19.93 -26.23 -4.33
C GLY A 3 -19.04 -25.00 -4.60
N PRO A 4 -19.64 -23.81 -4.76
CA PRO A 4 -18.92 -22.54 -5.02
C PRO A 4 -17.74 -22.27 -4.10
N GLN A 5 -17.78 -22.75 -2.85
CA GLN A 5 -16.69 -22.57 -1.89
C GLN A 5 -15.42 -23.39 -2.22
N ARG A 6 -15.57 -24.54 -2.90
CA ARG A 6 -14.42 -25.37 -3.30
C ARG A 6 -13.66 -24.78 -4.50
N SER A 7 -14.30 -23.98 -5.36
CA SER A 7 -13.60 -23.28 -6.44
C SER A 7 -12.76 -22.13 -5.89
N VAL A 8 -13.33 -21.33 -4.97
CA VAL A 8 -12.65 -20.18 -4.34
C VAL A 8 -11.38 -20.62 -3.59
N LEU A 9 -11.48 -21.68 -2.78
CA LEU A 9 -10.31 -22.20 -2.05
C LEU A 9 -9.19 -22.64 -3.01
N ARG A 10 -9.54 -23.36 -4.08
CA ARG A 10 -8.57 -23.84 -5.08
C ARG A 10 -7.95 -22.68 -5.85
N GLU A 11 -8.76 -21.74 -6.31
CA GLU A 11 -8.29 -20.53 -6.99
C GLU A 11 -7.35 -19.73 -6.10
N GLY A 12 -7.69 -19.59 -4.82
CA GLY A 12 -6.86 -18.90 -3.85
C GLY A 12 -5.54 -19.58 -3.58
N ILE A 13 -5.51 -20.90 -3.42
CA ILE A 13 -4.27 -21.67 -3.27
C ILE A 13 -3.39 -21.49 -4.51
N VAL A 14 -3.95 -21.60 -5.72
CA VAL A 14 -3.18 -21.45 -6.96
C VAL A 14 -2.65 -20.03 -7.10
N ALA A 15 -3.48 -19.01 -6.86
CA ALA A 15 -3.05 -17.61 -6.90
C ALA A 15 -1.93 -17.36 -5.87
N GLY A 16 -2.09 -17.83 -4.64
CA GLY A 16 -1.07 -17.72 -3.60
C GLY A 16 0.26 -18.35 -4.02
N LEU A 17 0.23 -19.58 -4.55
CA LEU A 17 1.44 -20.25 -5.05
C LEU A 17 2.10 -19.50 -6.21
N ILE A 18 1.32 -18.88 -7.10
CA ILE A 18 1.85 -18.01 -8.16
C ILE A 18 2.56 -16.81 -7.54
N GLY A 19 1.95 -16.13 -6.59
CA GLY A 19 2.55 -14.99 -5.89
C GLY A 19 3.86 -15.38 -5.20
N ALA A 20 3.85 -16.48 -4.45
CA ALA A 20 5.04 -17.00 -3.76
C ALA A 20 6.18 -17.31 -4.73
N ALA A 21 5.86 -17.98 -5.85
CA ALA A 21 6.85 -18.32 -6.87
C ALA A 21 7.45 -17.06 -7.52
N VAL A 22 6.64 -16.05 -7.81
CA VAL A 22 7.11 -14.79 -8.42
C VAL A 22 8.04 -14.04 -7.47
N VAL A 23 7.69 -13.91 -6.19
CA VAL A 23 8.56 -13.28 -5.19
C VAL A 23 9.85 -14.07 -5.01
N ALA A 24 9.78 -15.39 -4.93
CA ALA A 24 10.96 -16.25 -4.80
C ALA A 24 11.91 -16.11 -6.00
N VAL A 25 11.37 -16.12 -7.23
CA VAL A 25 12.17 -15.94 -8.46
C VAL A 25 12.78 -14.54 -8.52
N TRP A 26 12.02 -13.50 -8.19
CA TRP A 26 12.52 -12.13 -8.14
C TRP A 26 13.71 -12.00 -7.19
N PHE A 27 13.57 -12.49 -5.94
CA PHE A 27 14.66 -12.41 -4.97
C PHE A 27 15.83 -13.32 -5.32
N PHE A 28 15.59 -14.49 -5.94
CA PHE A 28 16.67 -15.33 -6.42
C PHE A 28 17.52 -14.61 -7.50
N VAL A 29 16.88 -13.94 -8.46
CA VAL A 29 17.57 -13.14 -9.48
C VAL A 29 18.29 -11.95 -8.85
N TYR A 30 17.63 -11.24 -7.92
CA TYR A 30 18.20 -10.12 -7.20
C TYR A 30 19.46 -10.52 -6.41
N ASP A 31 19.41 -11.66 -5.72
CA ASP A 31 20.50 -12.24 -4.93
C ASP A 31 21.68 -12.65 -5.81
N ILE A 32 21.42 -13.34 -6.93
CA ILE A 32 22.46 -13.70 -7.92
C ILE A 32 23.14 -12.44 -8.48
N ALA A 33 22.37 -11.40 -8.81
CA ALA A 33 22.90 -10.16 -9.36
C ALA A 33 23.87 -9.45 -8.38
N ARG A 34 23.78 -9.75 -7.08
CA ARG A 34 24.68 -9.24 -6.03
C ARG A 34 25.80 -10.22 -5.67
N GLY A 35 25.84 -11.39 -6.29
CA GLY A 35 26.85 -12.42 -6.04
C GLY A 35 26.58 -13.29 -4.82
N GLU A 36 25.39 -13.22 -4.22
CA GLU A 36 25.04 -13.95 -2.99
C GLU A 36 23.75 -14.77 -3.17
N PRO A 37 23.75 -15.89 -3.91
CA PRO A 37 22.54 -16.70 -4.14
C PRO A 37 21.85 -17.14 -2.83
N PHE A 38 20.53 -17.01 -2.78
CA PHE A 38 19.69 -17.36 -1.62
C PHE A 38 19.95 -16.56 -0.33
N ARG A 39 20.61 -15.41 -0.44
CA ARG A 39 20.83 -14.50 0.69
C ARG A 39 19.51 -14.05 1.31
N THR A 40 18.57 -13.56 0.50
CA THR A 40 17.28 -13.04 0.98
C THR A 40 16.47 -14.08 1.75
N PRO A 41 16.17 -15.29 1.23
CA PRO A 41 15.42 -16.29 1.99
C PRO A 41 16.18 -16.79 3.23
N THR A 42 17.52 -16.79 3.22
CA THR A 42 18.32 -17.12 4.40
C THR A 42 18.16 -16.07 5.50
N LEU A 43 18.25 -14.79 5.14
CA LEU A 43 18.08 -13.68 6.07
C LEU A 43 16.67 -13.61 6.63
N LEU A 44 15.65 -13.72 5.78
CA LEU A 44 14.26 -13.71 6.21
C LEU A 44 13.91 -14.96 7.04
N GLY A 45 14.50 -16.12 6.72
CA GLY A 45 14.40 -17.31 7.55
C GLY A 45 15.04 -17.14 8.92
N ALA A 46 16.29 -16.67 8.95
CA ALA A 46 17.01 -16.39 10.19
C ALA A 46 16.21 -15.42 11.07
N PHE A 47 15.67 -14.39 10.44
CA PHE A 47 14.82 -13.40 11.07
C PHE A 47 13.57 -14.03 11.72
N VAL A 48 12.84 -14.87 10.99
CA VAL A 48 11.64 -15.50 11.54
C VAL A 48 11.96 -16.47 12.68
N PHE A 49 13.02 -17.25 12.57
CA PHE A 49 13.33 -18.30 13.54
C PHE A 49 14.16 -17.81 14.74
N PHE A 50 14.94 -16.74 14.60
CA PHE A 50 15.84 -16.23 15.64
C PHE A 50 15.53 -14.79 16.11
N GLY A 51 14.65 -14.06 15.41
CA GLY A 51 14.17 -12.73 15.83
C GLY A 51 15.29 -11.70 16.00
N VAL A 52 15.26 -10.94 17.09
CA VAL A 52 16.25 -9.87 17.38
C VAL A 52 17.68 -10.41 17.54
N GLN A 53 17.85 -11.72 17.75
CA GLN A 53 19.15 -12.39 17.85
C GLN A 53 19.66 -12.89 16.48
N THR A 54 19.16 -12.35 15.37
CA THR A 54 19.57 -12.76 14.02
C THR A 54 21.08 -12.55 13.83
N PRO A 55 21.87 -13.61 13.57
CA PRO A 55 23.30 -13.47 13.32
C PRO A 55 23.57 -12.70 12.01
N THR A 56 24.56 -11.81 12.01
CA THR A 56 25.03 -11.11 10.81
C THR A 56 25.98 -12.01 10.01
N GLY A 57 26.03 -11.83 8.69
CA GLY A 57 26.97 -12.57 7.82
C GLY A 57 26.67 -14.07 7.69
N LEU A 58 25.39 -14.48 7.79
CA LEU A 58 25.00 -15.88 7.60
C LEU A 58 25.27 -16.38 6.18
N ASP A 59 26.00 -17.50 6.10
CA ASP A 59 26.07 -18.32 4.89
C ASP A 59 24.69 -18.90 4.54
N PRO A 60 24.39 -19.11 3.24
CA PRO A 60 23.16 -19.76 2.82
C PRO A 60 22.94 -21.09 3.54
N SER A 61 21.87 -21.16 4.34
CA SER A 61 21.58 -22.31 5.19
C SER A 61 20.32 -23.01 4.68
N VAL A 62 20.47 -24.28 4.29
CA VAL A 62 19.37 -25.08 3.72
C VAL A 62 18.18 -25.12 4.68
N GLY A 63 18.43 -25.23 5.99
CA GLY A 63 17.38 -25.26 7.01
C GLY A 63 16.57 -23.96 7.05
N LEU A 64 17.25 -22.79 7.02
CA LEU A 64 16.58 -21.50 7.05
C LEU A 64 15.84 -21.19 5.74
N ILE A 65 16.46 -21.52 4.60
CA ILE A 65 15.86 -21.37 3.28
C ILE A 65 14.57 -22.20 3.18
N LEU A 66 14.62 -23.48 3.56
CA LEU A 66 13.45 -24.37 3.51
C LEU A 66 12.37 -23.92 4.48
N GLY A 67 12.75 -23.62 5.73
CA GLY A 67 11.81 -23.14 6.75
C GLY A 67 11.10 -21.87 6.32
N TYR A 68 11.85 -20.89 5.78
CA TYR A 68 11.27 -19.67 5.23
C TYR A 68 10.40 -19.94 4.02
N THR A 69 10.83 -20.80 3.08
CA THR A 69 10.07 -21.12 1.86
C THR A 69 8.71 -21.72 2.19
N VAL A 70 8.63 -22.62 3.17
CA VAL A 70 7.36 -23.21 3.63
C VAL A 70 6.47 -22.15 4.24
N LEU A 71 6.98 -21.34 5.17
CA LEU A 71 6.21 -20.29 5.81
C LEU A 71 5.71 -19.25 4.80
N HIS A 72 6.59 -18.82 3.91
CA HIS A 72 6.30 -17.89 2.83
C HIS A 72 5.19 -18.44 1.92
N GLY A 73 5.31 -19.71 1.50
CA GLY A 73 4.28 -20.38 0.71
C GLY A 73 2.93 -20.45 1.42
N LEU A 74 2.90 -20.80 2.70
CA LEU A 74 1.67 -20.84 3.50
C LEU A 74 1.04 -19.45 3.67
N ALA A 75 1.85 -18.42 3.92
CA ALA A 75 1.38 -17.04 4.03
C ALA A 75 0.75 -16.55 2.71
N PHE A 76 1.39 -16.83 1.59
CA PHE A 76 0.87 -16.50 0.27
C PHE A 76 -0.38 -17.30 -0.10
N ILE A 77 -0.47 -18.58 0.29
CA ILE A 77 -1.70 -19.37 0.13
C ILE A 77 -2.84 -18.73 0.92
N ALA A 78 -2.62 -18.38 2.18
CA ALA A 78 -3.63 -17.71 3.00
C ALA A 78 -4.08 -16.38 2.36
N PHE A 79 -3.11 -15.56 1.94
CA PHE A 79 -3.39 -14.30 1.22
C PHE A 79 -4.18 -14.55 -0.08
N GLY A 80 -3.78 -15.53 -0.88
CA GLY A 80 -4.44 -15.90 -2.12
C GLY A 80 -5.88 -16.37 -1.90
N VAL A 81 -6.16 -17.11 -0.84
CA VAL A 81 -7.53 -17.53 -0.46
C VAL A 81 -8.39 -16.34 -0.06
N ILE A 82 -7.85 -15.39 0.70
CA ILE A 82 -8.55 -14.14 1.03
C ILE A 82 -8.83 -13.34 -0.25
N ALA A 83 -7.83 -13.17 -1.11
CA ALA A 83 -7.94 -12.46 -2.38
C ALA A 83 -8.96 -13.11 -3.33
N ALA A 84 -8.95 -14.44 -3.46
CA ALA A 84 -9.93 -15.18 -4.26
C ALA A 84 -11.35 -15.05 -3.70
N SER A 85 -11.49 -15.04 -2.37
CA SER A 85 -12.79 -14.82 -1.72
C SER A 85 -13.33 -13.43 -2.03
N LEU A 86 -12.49 -12.39 -1.90
CA LEU A 86 -12.84 -11.02 -2.28
C LEU A 86 -13.19 -10.92 -3.77
N MET A 87 -12.45 -11.60 -4.64
CA MET A 87 -12.72 -11.63 -6.08
C MET A 87 -14.07 -12.26 -6.39
N ALA A 88 -14.38 -13.42 -5.80
CA ALA A 88 -15.65 -14.11 -5.98
C ALA A 88 -16.83 -13.29 -5.44
N MET A 89 -16.63 -12.56 -4.35
CA MET A 89 -17.63 -11.60 -3.85
C MET A 89 -17.76 -10.41 -4.81
N SER A 90 -16.66 -9.96 -5.43
CA SER A 90 -16.66 -8.84 -6.37
C SER A 90 -17.40 -9.10 -7.68
N GLU A 91 -17.58 -10.36 -8.07
CA GLU A 91 -18.42 -10.71 -9.23
C GLU A 91 -19.90 -10.33 -9.03
N ARG A 92 -20.38 -10.39 -7.78
CA ARG A 92 -21.73 -9.98 -7.41
C ARG A 92 -21.78 -8.51 -7.00
N GLU A 93 -20.70 -8.04 -6.41
CA GLU A 93 -20.59 -6.70 -5.85
C GLU A 93 -19.25 -6.05 -6.27
N PRO A 94 -19.16 -5.41 -7.45
CA PRO A 94 -17.91 -4.86 -8.00
C PRO A 94 -17.15 -3.93 -7.03
N ALA A 95 -17.89 -3.27 -6.13
CA ALA A 95 -17.42 -2.54 -4.96
C ALA A 95 -16.35 -3.28 -4.13
N LEU A 96 -16.52 -4.58 -3.91
CA LEU A 96 -15.63 -5.40 -3.08
C LEU A 96 -14.27 -5.68 -3.71
N PHE A 97 -14.09 -5.40 -5.01
CA PHE A 97 -12.76 -5.39 -5.64
C PHE A 97 -11.82 -4.42 -4.93
N ILE A 98 -12.36 -3.35 -4.34
CA ILE A 98 -11.56 -2.38 -3.59
C ILE A 98 -11.02 -2.99 -2.30
N GLY A 99 -11.72 -3.95 -1.71
CA GLY A 99 -11.22 -4.75 -0.59
C GLY A 99 -9.91 -5.45 -0.94
N PHE A 100 -9.72 -5.88 -2.20
CA PHE A 100 -8.44 -6.44 -2.66
C PHE A 100 -7.33 -5.38 -2.70
N ILE A 101 -7.63 -4.16 -3.14
CA ILE A 101 -6.64 -3.07 -3.18
C ILE A 101 -6.25 -2.63 -1.76
N ILE A 102 -7.23 -2.50 -0.85
CA ILE A 102 -6.99 -2.19 0.56
C ILE A 102 -6.18 -3.32 1.21
N LEU A 103 -6.54 -4.58 0.97
CA LEU A 103 -5.80 -5.73 1.49
C LEU A 103 -4.34 -5.71 1.01
N PHE A 104 -4.10 -5.44 -0.27
CA PHE A 104 -2.75 -5.29 -0.81
C PHE A 104 -1.99 -4.13 -0.16
N ALA A 105 -2.60 -2.94 -0.05
CA ALA A 105 -1.99 -1.78 0.58
C ALA A 105 -1.63 -2.04 2.06
N CYS A 106 -2.54 -2.64 2.82
CA CYS A 106 -2.30 -3.04 4.21
C CYS A 106 -1.20 -4.10 4.33
N PHE A 107 -1.13 -5.04 3.39
CA PHE A 107 -0.09 -6.07 3.35
C PHE A 107 1.30 -5.45 3.07
N GLU A 108 1.41 -4.57 2.07
CA GLU A 108 2.65 -3.83 1.78
C GLU A 108 3.10 -3.02 2.99
N ALA A 109 2.16 -2.29 3.59
CA ALA A 109 2.39 -1.49 4.78
C ALA A 109 2.93 -2.35 5.93
N PHE A 110 2.22 -3.43 6.28
CA PHE A 110 2.65 -4.39 7.30
C PHE A 110 4.06 -4.92 7.06
N PHE A 111 4.36 -5.35 5.82
CA PHE A 111 5.65 -5.92 5.47
C PHE A 111 6.78 -4.88 5.54
N PHE A 112 6.51 -3.66 5.05
CA PHE A 112 7.44 -2.56 5.15
C PHE A 112 7.75 -2.20 6.61
N ALA A 113 6.73 -2.12 7.47
CA ALA A 113 6.93 -1.92 8.90
C ALA A 113 7.79 -3.03 9.53
N MET A 114 7.53 -4.31 9.21
CA MET A 114 8.38 -5.41 9.69
C MET A 114 9.84 -5.22 9.27
N VAL A 115 10.13 -4.96 7.99
CA VAL A 115 11.51 -4.77 7.49
C VAL A 115 12.22 -3.63 8.24
N GLN A 116 11.50 -2.56 8.59
CA GLN A 116 12.04 -1.41 9.32
C GLN A 116 12.26 -1.69 10.82
N VAL A 117 11.26 -2.26 11.50
CA VAL A 117 11.34 -2.61 12.95
C VAL A 117 12.52 -3.51 13.22
N PHE A 118 12.73 -4.49 12.35
CA PHE A 118 13.73 -5.53 12.56
C PHE A 118 15.10 -5.21 11.95
N GLY A 119 15.30 -3.99 11.44
CA GLY A 119 16.61 -3.47 11.06
C GLY A 119 17.26 -4.14 9.84
N LEU A 120 16.52 -4.96 9.07
CA LEU A 120 17.00 -5.56 7.82
C LEU A 120 17.42 -4.49 6.80
N SER A 121 16.79 -3.32 6.88
CA SER A 121 17.19 -2.14 6.11
C SER A 121 18.39 -1.39 6.70
N LYS A 122 18.70 -1.52 8.00
CA LYS A 122 19.86 -0.86 8.65
C LYS A 122 21.19 -1.54 8.28
N ALA A 123 21.17 -2.85 8.01
CA ALA A 123 22.36 -3.60 7.61
C ALA A 123 22.71 -3.48 6.11
N GLY A 124 21.88 -2.80 5.30
CA GLY A 124 22.04 -2.76 3.83
C GLY A 124 21.74 -4.09 3.13
N GLU A 125 21.25 -5.08 3.89
CA GLU A 125 21.05 -6.45 3.43
C GLU A 125 19.76 -6.62 2.61
N LEU A 126 18.70 -5.87 2.94
CA LEU A 126 17.45 -5.87 2.18
C LEU A 126 16.99 -4.45 1.85
N THR A 127 16.95 -4.12 0.55
CA THR A 127 16.51 -2.79 0.09
C THR A 127 15.00 -2.73 -0.01
N TRP A 128 14.38 -1.66 0.48
CA TRP A 128 12.92 -1.51 0.44
C TRP A 128 12.32 -1.60 -0.97
N TRP A 129 13.02 -1.08 -1.98
CA TRP A 129 12.52 -1.05 -3.34
C TRP A 129 12.45 -2.45 -3.95
N SER A 130 13.37 -3.35 -3.58
CA SER A 130 13.37 -4.72 -4.10
C SER A 130 12.19 -5.51 -3.54
N VAL A 131 11.83 -5.29 -2.28
CA VAL A 131 10.61 -5.83 -1.68
C VAL A 131 9.37 -5.33 -2.43
N LEU A 132 9.27 -4.01 -2.62
CA LEU A 132 8.15 -3.38 -3.32
C LEU A 132 7.97 -3.94 -4.74
N VAL A 133 9.07 -4.08 -5.50
CA VAL A 133 9.04 -4.65 -6.86
C VAL A 133 8.60 -6.11 -6.82
N GLY A 134 9.15 -6.92 -5.91
CA GLY A 134 8.79 -8.32 -5.77
C GLY A 134 7.29 -8.52 -5.51
N ASN A 135 6.76 -7.76 -4.55
CA ASN A 135 5.34 -7.84 -4.22
C ASN A 135 4.43 -7.28 -5.34
N LEU A 136 4.84 -6.20 -6.01
CA LEU A 136 4.10 -5.69 -7.17
C LEU A 136 4.02 -6.73 -8.30
N LEU A 137 5.14 -7.40 -8.61
CA LEU A 137 5.16 -8.47 -9.61
C LEU A 137 4.24 -9.62 -9.21
N ALA A 138 4.26 -10.03 -7.94
CA ALA A 138 3.39 -11.08 -7.42
C ALA A 138 1.92 -10.68 -7.53
N SER A 139 1.55 -9.47 -7.11
CA SER A 139 0.19 -8.95 -7.22
C SER A 139 -0.30 -8.86 -8.65
N VAL A 140 0.54 -8.41 -9.58
CA VAL A 140 0.21 -8.38 -11.02
C VAL A 140 -0.03 -9.80 -11.54
N ALA A 141 0.82 -10.77 -11.18
CA ALA A 141 0.69 -12.16 -11.62
C ALA A 141 -0.59 -12.82 -11.05
N MET A 142 -0.88 -12.60 -9.77
CA MET A 142 -2.10 -13.09 -9.11
C MET A 142 -3.35 -12.46 -9.72
N LEU A 143 -3.35 -11.15 -9.93
CA LEU A 143 -4.47 -10.43 -10.52
C LEU A 143 -4.71 -10.87 -11.98
N TRP A 144 -3.64 -11.09 -12.73
CA TRP A 144 -3.73 -11.65 -14.09
C TRP A 144 -4.34 -13.04 -14.11
N TYR A 145 -3.96 -13.90 -13.15
CA TYR A 145 -4.59 -15.21 -12.96
C TYR A 145 -6.10 -15.07 -12.68
N PHE A 146 -6.49 -14.21 -11.74
CA PHE A 146 -7.90 -13.96 -11.42
C PHE A 146 -8.68 -13.40 -12.63
N PHE A 147 -8.13 -12.46 -13.38
CA PHE A 147 -8.78 -11.91 -14.58
C PHE A 147 -8.89 -12.91 -15.73
N ARG A 148 -8.01 -13.93 -15.79
CA ARG A 148 -8.19 -15.04 -16.73
C ARG A 148 -9.27 -16.00 -16.28
N ALA A 149 -9.40 -16.23 -14.97
CA ALA A 149 -10.44 -17.08 -14.40
C ALA A 149 -11.83 -16.42 -14.54
N HIS A 150 -11.91 -15.10 -14.33
CA HIS A 150 -13.17 -14.35 -14.24
C HIS A 150 -13.34 -13.36 -15.42
N ARG A 151 -13.78 -13.87 -16.58
CA ARG A 151 -13.91 -13.07 -17.82
C ARG A 151 -14.96 -11.94 -17.76
N ALA A 152 -15.99 -12.10 -16.93
CA ALA A 152 -17.06 -11.11 -16.77
C ALA A 152 -16.57 -9.85 -16.04
N LEU A 153 -15.74 -10.01 -15.00
CA LEU A 153 -15.04 -8.92 -14.33
C LEU A 153 -14.14 -8.14 -15.30
N ARG A 154 -13.43 -8.83 -16.20
CA ARG A 154 -12.57 -8.15 -17.19
C ARG A 154 -13.34 -7.20 -18.12
N GLN A 155 -14.58 -7.53 -18.47
CA GLN A 155 -15.39 -6.75 -19.42
C GLN A 155 -16.18 -5.62 -18.75
N SER A 156 -16.63 -5.80 -17.50
CA SER A 156 -17.32 -4.74 -16.75
C SER A 156 -16.37 -3.66 -16.23
N LEU A 157 -15.10 -3.99 -16.01
CA LEU A 157 -14.10 -3.08 -15.45
C LEU A 157 -13.39 -2.24 -16.54
N VAL A 158 -12.92 -2.80 -17.65
CA VAL A 158 -11.98 -2.09 -18.53
C VAL A 158 -12.55 -0.81 -19.22
N GLY A 159 -13.86 -0.70 -19.42
CA GLY A 159 -14.47 0.45 -20.12
C GLY A 159 -14.66 1.72 -19.26
N SER A 160 -14.98 1.58 -17.97
CA SER A 160 -15.28 2.70 -17.06
C SER A 160 -14.07 3.18 -16.26
N TRP A 161 -13.00 2.38 -16.18
CA TRP A 161 -11.85 2.63 -15.32
C TRP A 161 -11.00 3.82 -15.76
N GLY A 162 -10.90 4.11 -17.05
CA GLY A 162 -10.12 5.27 -17.52
C GLY A 162 -10.61 6.59 -16.91
N ALA A 163 -11.93 6.74 -16.76
CA ALA A 163 -12.51 7.92 -16.14
C ALA A 163 -12.24 7.97 -14.62
N VAL A 164 -12.43 6.84 -13.92
CA VAL A 164 -12.22 6.74 -12.47
C VAL A 164 -10.74 6.90 -12.10
N ILE A 165 -9.83 6.27 -12.85
CA ILE A 165 -8.38 6.44 -12.68
C ILE A 165 -7.98 7.89 -12.90
N ARG A 166 -8.45 8.53 -13.98
CA ARG A 166 -8.15 9.95 -14.22
C ARG A 166 -8.67 10.83 -13.08
N GLU A 167 -9.88 10.56 -12.61
CA GLU A 167 -10.45 11.27 -11.46
C GLU A 167 -9.60 11.10 -10.22
N GLY A 168 -9.17 9.88 -9.92
CA GLY A 168 -8.31 9.57 -8.79
C GLY A 168 -6.91 10.17 -8.90
N VAL A 169 -6.30 10.18 -10.10
CA VAL A 169 -5.02 10.86 -10.35
C VAL A 169 -5.17 12.36 -10.06
N LEU A 170 -6.23 13.00 -10.56
CA LEU A 170 -6.49 14.42 -10.32
C LEU A 170 -6.72 14.72 -8.84
N ALA A 171 -7.53 13.91 -8.17
CA ALA A 171 -7.75 14.04 -6.73
C ALA A 171 -6.45 13.87 -5.94
N GLY A 172 -5.64 12.88 -6.29
CA GLY A 172 -4.33 12.66 -5.69
C GLY A 172 -3.39 13.85 -5.86
N ILE A 173 -3.30 14.42 -7.07
CA ILE A 173 -2.54 15.65 -7.34
C ILE A 173 -3.02 16.81 -6.47
N VAL A 174 -4.35 16.98 -6.33
CA VAL A 174 -4.94 18.00 -5.44
C VAL A 174 -4.51 17.77 -4.00
N GLY A 175 -4.62 16.56 -3.48
CA GLY A 175 -4.18 16.23 -2.12
C GLY A 175 -2.68 16.48 -1.92
N ALA A 176 -1.84 16.04 -2.86
CA ALA A 176 -0.40 16.23 -2.81
C ALA A 176 -0.03 17.72 -2.77
N ALA A 177 -0.70 18.53 -3.59
CA ALA A 177 -0.50 19.97 -3.66
C ALA A 177 -0.92 20.67 -2.37
N VAL A 178 -2.05 20.27 -1.76
CA VAL A 178 -2.51 20.84 -0.48
C VAL A 178 -1.50 20.57 0.62
N VAL A 179 -0.99 19.33 0.75
CA VAL A 179 0.05 19.00 1.74
C VAL A 179 1.34 19.78 1.47
N ALA A 180 1.77 19.84 0.21
CA ALA A 180 2.99 20.56 -0.17
C ALA A 180 2.88 22.07 0.15
N LEU A 181 1.74 22.69 -0.14
CA LEU A 181 1.49 24.11 0.18
C LEU A 181 1.40 24.36 1.69
N TRP A 182 0.74 23.47 2.42
CA TRP A 182 0.66 23.54 3.88
C TRP A 182 2.05 23.52 4.51
N PHE A 183 2.89 22.55 4.14
CA PHE A 183 4.24 22.47 4.67
C PHE A 183 5.17 23.56 4.14
N PHE A 184 4.99 24.03 2.90
CA PHE A 184 5.71 25.20 2.42
C PHE A 184 5.41 26.44 3.26
N ALA A 185 4.16 26.65 3.67
CA ALA A 185 3.78 27.75 4.56
C ALA A 185 4.39 27.60 5.96
N ILE A 186 4.35 26.40 6.54
CA ILE A 186 4.98 26.10 7.84
C ILE A 186 6.49 26.32 7.77
N ASP A 187 7.15 25.79 6.76
CA ASP A 187 8.58 25.95 6.51
C ASP A 187 8.98 27.42 6.37
N ALA A 188 8.18 28.21 5.64
CA ALA A 188 8.38 29.65 5.49
C ALA A 188 8.25 30.41 6.82
N ILE A 189 7.30 30.02 7.69
CA ILE A 189 7.15 30.61 9.03
C ILE A 189 8.40 30.34 9.90
N HIS A 190 9.01 29.17 9.73
CA HIS A 190 10.26 28.81 10.44
C HIS A 190 11.52 29.41 9.79
N GLY A 191 11.40 30.10 8.65
CA GLY A 191 12.52 30.74 7.95
C GLY A 191 13.38 29.81 7.09
N GLU A 192 13.00 28.53 6.97
CA GLU A 192 13.74 27.52 6.21
C GLU A 192 12.83 26.89 5.16
N LEU A 193 12.84 27.43 3.93
CA LEU A 193 12.05 26.88 2.84
C LEU A 193 12.46 25.44 2.52
N LEU A 194 11.47 24.56 2.32
CA LEU A 194 11.66 23.15 1.99
C LEU A 194 12.34 22.33 3.09
N ARG A 195 12.34 22.80 4.34
CA ARG A 195 12.82 22.04 5.51
C ARG A 195 12.10 20.70 5.62
N THR A 196 10.78 20.69 5.56
CA THR A 196 9.99 19.45 5.72
C THR A 196 10.33 18.37 4.67
N PRO A 197 10.26 18.63 3.35
CA PRO A 197 10.63 17.62 2.36
C PRO A 197 12.11 17.23 2.42
N THR A 198 13.00 18.13 2.88
CA THR A 198 14.40 17.79 3.13
C THR A 198 14.55 16.80 4.29
N LEU A 199 13.90 17.07 5.43
CA LEU A 199 13.92 16.18 6.59
C LEU A 199 13.34 14.81 6.25
N LEU A 200 12.17 14.77 5.61
CA LEU A 200 11.51 13.51 5.25
C LEU A 200 12.27 12.74 4.16
N GLY A 201 12.84 13.42 3.15
CA GLY A 201 13.69 12.77 2.15
C GLY A 201 14.99 12.23 2.72
N THR A 202 15.60 12.94 3.68
CA THR A 202 16.80 12.47 4.38
C THR A 202 16.46 11.27 5.26
N ALA A 203 15.38 11.35 6.02
CA ALA A 203 14.97 10.33 6.97
C ALA A 203 14.45 9.05 6.31
N LEU A 204 13.48 9.17 5.40
CA LEU A 204 12.78 8.04 4.80
C LEU A 204 13.55 7.45 3.61
N LEU A 205 14.18 8.31 2.80
CA LEU A 205 14.84 7.91 1.56
C LEU A 205 16.38 7.91 1.65
N ARG A 206 16.93 8.22 2.83
CA ARG A 206 18.37 8.20 3.15
C ARG A 206 19.21 9.04 2.19
N GLN A 207 18.65 10.13 1.71
CA GLN A 207 19.37 11.05 0.84
C GLN A 207 20.33 11.91 1.66
N GLN A 208 21.55 12.08 1.16
CA GLN A 208 22.59 12.84 1.88
C GLN A 208 22.63 14.32 1.50
N THR A 209 22.14 14.67 0.30
CA THR A 209 22.12 16.05 -0.17
C THR A 209 20.71 16.61 -0.09
N PRO A 210 20.51 17.87 0.35
CA PRO A 210 19.19 18.48 0.43
C PRO A 210 18.41 18.43 -0.89
N LEU A 211 19.07 18.71 -2.02
CA LEU A 211 18.43 18.68 -3.33
C LEU A 211 17.89 17.29 -3.68
N ALA A 212 18.70 16.23 -3.50
CA ALA A 212 18.25 14.86 -3.75
C ALA A 212 17.14 14.43 -2.78
N ALA A 213 17.21 14.86 -1.52
CA ALA A 213 16.17 14.61 -0.51
C ALA A 213 14.84 15.20 -0.96
N VAL A 214 14.81 16.49 -1.31
CA VAL A 214 13.59 17.17 -1.80
C VAL A 214 13.07 16.49 -3.06
N LEU A 215 13.90 16.31 -4.10
CA LEU A 215 13.44 15.74 -5.38
C LEU A 215 12.87 14.34 -5.24
N SER A 216 13.59 13.44 -4.56
CA SER A 216 13.14 12.06 -4.37
C SER A 216 11.90 11.99 -3.48
N TYR A 217 11.83 12.79 -2.41
CA TYR A 217 10.66 12.85 -1.54
C TYR A 217 9.45 13.40 -2.29
N THR A 218 9.59 14.46 -3.08
CA THR A 218 8.49 15.01 -3.89
C THR A 218 7.92 13.98 -4.86
N VAL A 219 8.78 13.16 -5.49
CA VAL A 219 8.33 12.07 -6.37
C VAL A 219 7.57 11.01 -5.57
N VAL A 220 8.13 10.52 -4.47
CA VAL A 220 7.50 9.48 -3.64
C VAL A 220 6.17 9.97 -3.06
N HIS A 221 6.13 11.20 -2.55
CA HIS A 221 4.93 11.87 -2.07
C HIS A 221 3.86 11.98 -3.15
N GLY A 222 4.22 12.48 -4.34
CA GLY A 222 3.30 12.60 -5.46
C GLY A 222 2.73 11.25 -5.90
N VAL A 223 3.56 10.22 -6.00
CA VAL A 223 3.12 8.86 -6.34
C VAL A 223 2.18 8.30 -5.27
N ALA A 224 2.53 8.44 -3.99
CA ALA A 224 1.70 7.97 -2.87
C ALA A 224 0.30 8.60 -2.90
N PHE A 225 0.22 9.92 -3.10
CA PHE A 225 -1.05 10.63 -3.19
C PHE A 225 -1.85 10.29 -4.45
N VAL A 226 -1.19 10.08 -5.59
CA VAL A 226 -1.86 9.60 -6.81
C VAL A 226 -2.46 8.22 -6.60
N LEU A 227 -1.72 7.30 -5.97
CA LEU A 227 -2.24 5.97 -5.64
C LEU A 227 -3.42 6.08 -4.68
N PHE A 228 -3.30 6.88 -3.61
CA PHE A 228 -4.38 7.12 -2.65
C PHE A 228 -5.62 7.70 -3.34
N GLY A 229 -5.44 8.67 -4.24
CA GLY A 229 -6.51 9.25 -5.03
C GLY A 229 -7.18 8.24 -5.95
N ILE A 230 -6.42 7.38 -6.65
CA ILE A 230 -6.99 6.29 -7.46
C ILE A 230 -7.86 5.36 -6.60
N ILE A 231 -7.37 4.93 -5.44
CA ILE A 231 -8.14 4.07 -4.53
C ILE A 231 -9.41 4.80 -4.05
N GLY A 232 -9.28 6.07 -3.66
CA GLY A 232 -10.40 6.91 -3.24
C GLY A 232 -11.46 7.08 -4.32
N ALA A 233 -11.06 7.31 -5.58
CA ALA A 233 -11.99 7.43 -6.70
C ALA A 233 -12.76 6.12 -6.95
N PHE A 234 -12.10 4.97 -6.82
CA PHE A 234 -12.81 3.68 -6.88
C PHE A 234 -13.81 3.51 -5.74
N LEU A 235 -13.45 3.91 -4.51
CA LEU A 235 -14.35 3.88 -3.35
C LEU A 235 -15.56 4.76 -3.56
N ILE A 236 -15.39 5.97 -4.06
CA ILE A 236 -16.50 6.89 -4.34
C ILE A 236 -17.38 6.38 -5.48
N ALA A 237 -16.78 5.90 -6.57
CA ALA A 237 -17.53 5.33 -7.68
C ALA A 237 -18.34 4.08 -7.26
N GLY A 238 -17.75 3.23 -6.41
CA GLY A 238 -18.45 2.10 -5.81
C GLY A 238 -19.53 2.54 -4.81
N ALA A 239 -19.30 3.62 -4.08
CA ALA A 239 -20.25 4.16 -3.11
C ALA A 239 -21.56 4.64 -3.74
N GLU A 240 -21.55 4.99 -5.03
CA GLU A 240 -22.78 5.31 -5.75
C GLU A 240 -23.76 4.13 -5.78
N GLN A 241 -23.24 2.90 -5.81
CA GLN A 241 -24.02 1.66 -5.79
C GLN A 241 -24.23 1.15 -4.36
N GLN A 242 -23.21 1.30 -3.50
CA GLN A 242 -23.24 0.81 -2.12
C GLN A 242 -22.72 1.88 -1.15
N PRO A 243 -23.60 2.64 -0.46
CA PRO A 243 -23.21 3.74 0.42
C PRO A 243 -22.18 3.37 1.51
N MET A 244 -22.16 2.10 1.93
CA MET A 244 -21.22 1.57 2.94
C MET A 244 -19.74 1.74 2.55
N LEU A 245 -19.40 1.83 1.25
CA LEU A 245 -18.01 2.03 0.82
C LEU A 245 -17.42 3.38 1.22
N ILE A 246 -18.25 4.35 1.61
CA ILE A 246 -17.73 5.61 2.19
C ILE A 246 -17.02 5.33 3.52
N PHE A 247 -17.50 4.37 4.31
CA PHE A 247 -16.79 3.97 5.53
C PHE A 247 -15.44 3.33 5.20
N ALA A 248 -15.32 2.61 4.09
CA ALA A 248 -14.03 2.09 3.64
C ALA A 248 -13.03 3.21 3.26
N LEU A 249 -13.50 4.37 2.79
CA LEU A 249 -12.66 5.56 2.61
C LEU A 249 -12.14 6.12 3.94
N VAL A 250 -13.01 6.19 4.96
CA VAL A 250 -12.62 6.62 6.31
C VAL A 250 -11.63 5.64 6.93
N ILE A 251 -11.87 4.33 6.80
CA ILE A 251 -10.96 3.29 7.27
C ILE A 251 -9.63 3.39 6.52
N LEU A 252 -9.63 3.56 5.20
CA LEU A 252 -8.40 3.71 4.41
C LEU A 252 -7.59 4.91 4.87
N PHE A 253 -8.23 6.07 5.03
CA PHE A 253 -7.58 7.28 5.55
C PHE A 253 -7.00 7.06 6.95
N THR A 254 -7.82 6.55 7.87
CA THR A 254 -7.40 6.31 9.26
C THR A 254 -6.25 5.31 9.34
N SER A 255 -6.33 4.23 8.56
CA SER A 255 -5.29 3.21 8.48
C SER A 255 -4.00 3.76 7.90
N PHE A 256 -4.09 4.61 6.87
CA PHE A 256 -2.95 5.31 6.28
C PHE A 256 -2.28 6.24 7.30
N GLU A 257 -3.06 7.07 8.02
CA GLU A 257 -2.51 7.97 9.05
C GLU A 257 -1.76 7.18 10.13
N ILE A 258 -2.41 6.18 10.72
CA ILE A 258 -1.80 5.35 11.77
C ILE A 258 -0.52 4.69 11.25
N PHE A 259 -0.56 4.18 10.02
CA PHE A 259 0.59 3.55 9.41
C PHE A 259 1.73 4.53 9.15
N PHE A 260 1.44 5.71 8.62
CA PHE A 260 2.43 6.73 8.30
C PHE A 260 3.11 7.27 9.56
N PHE A 261 2.34 7.59 10.61
CA PHE A 261 2.89 7.99 11.91
C PHE A 261 3.68 6.86 12.57
N GLY A 262 3.15 5.63 12.54
CA GLY A 262 3.85 4.45 13.05
C GLY A 262 5.17 4.22 12.34
N LEU A 263 5.20 4.41 11.02
CA LEU A 263 6.40 4.31 10.21
C LEU A 263 7.44 5.36 10.61
N ILE A 264 7.07 6.63 10.70
CA ILE A 264 8.01 7.70 11.10
C ILE A 264 8.53 7.42 12.50
N LEU A 265 7.67 7.03 13.43
CA LEU A 265 8.07 6.70 14.80
C LEU A 265 9.11 5.57 14.86
N ILE A 266 8.96 4.54 14.03
CA ILE A 266 9.88 3.39 14.00
C ILE A 266 11.17 3.71 13.22
N ALA A 267 11.02 4.33 12.04
CA ALA A 267 12.12 4.50 11.09
C ALA A 267 12.96 5.75 11.36
N ALA A 268 12.33 6.79 11.89
CA ALA A 268 12.90 8.12 12.03
C ALA A 268 12.25 8.89 13.18
N SER A 269 12.25 8.32 14.39
CA SER A 269 11.63 8.94 15.57
C SER A 269 12.10 10.38 15.80
N TRP A 270 13.37 10.67 15.51
CA TRP A 270 13.97 12.00 15.60
C TRP A 270 13.28 13.05 14.71
N VAL A 271 12.63 12.63 13.61
CA VAL A 271 11.83 13.52 12.76
C VAL A 271 10.63 14.04 13.54
N MET A 272 10.08 13.28 14.48
CA MET A 272 8.96 13.73 15.32
C MET A 272 9.39 14.78 16.35
N ASP A 273 10.68 14.88 16.66
CA ASP A 273 11.25 15.93 17.51
C ASP A 273 11.41 17.24 16.73
N GLU A 274 11.67 17.16 15.42
CA GLU A 274 11.88 18.29 14.51
C GLU A 274 10.59 18.79 13.85
N LEU A 275 9.70 17.87 13.48
CA LEU A 275 8.40 18.11 12.88
C LEU A 275 7.31 17.75 13.88
N ALA A 276 6.61 18.76 14.38
CA ALA A 276 5.50 18.55 15.30
C ALA A 276 4.41 17.71 14.63
N GLY A 277 4.12 16.52 15.17
CA GLY A 277 3.19 15.56 14.55
C GLY A 277 1.79 16.11 14.24
N TRP A 278 1.32 17.12 14.99
CA TRP A 278 0.05 17.79 14.71
C TRP A 278 0.05 18.52 13.35
N THR A 279 1.19 19.02 12.88
CA THR A 279 1.30 19.70 11.58
C THR A 279 1.10 18.73 10.43
N VAL A 280 1.64 17.51 10.55
CA VAL A 280 1.42 16.40 9.60
C VAL A 280 -0.05 16.02 9.58
N PHE A 281 -0.65 15.81 10.76
CA PHE A 281 -2.05 15.45 10.86
C PHE A 281 -2.96 16.50 10.22
N VAL A 282 -2.76 17.78 10.51
CA VAL A 282 -3.53 18.88 9.91
C VAL A 282 -3.37 18.91 8.39
N GLY A 283 -2.13 18.78 7.89
CA GLY A 283 -1.86 18.72 6.44
C GLY A 283 -2.65 17.59 5.76
N ASN A 284 -2.65 16.41 6.36
CA ASN A 284 -3.36 15.24 5.82
C ASN A 284 -4.88 15.40 5.90
N VAL A 285 -5.42 15.97 6.98
CA VAL A 285 -6.86 16.30 7.09
C VAL A 285 -7.28 17.32 6.04
N LEU A 286 -6.48 18.36 5.81
CA LEU A 286 -6.75 19.36 4.77
C LEU A 286 -6.75 18.73 3.37
N ALA A 287 -5.79 17.85 3.10
CA ALA A 287 -5.71 17.13 1.83
C ALA A 287 -6.91 16.19 1.64
N ALA A 288 -7.27 15.42 2.67
CA ALA A 288 -8.43 14.54 2.65
C ALA A 288 -9.73 15.32 2.42
N ALA A 289 -9.91 16.46 3.10
CA ALA A 289 -11.07 17.34 2.90
C ALA A 289 -11.12 17.89 1.46
N ALA A 290 -9.98 18.32 0.91
CA ALA A 290 -9.90 18.83 -0.46
C ALA A 290 -10.23 17.74 -1.50
N MET A 291 -9.70 16.52 -1.30
CA MET A 291 -9.97 15.36 -2.15
C MET A 291 -11.46 14.95 -2.07
N LEU A 292 -12.03 14.90 -0.86
CA LEU A 292 -13.45 14.57 -0.67
C LEU A 292 -14.35 15.63 -1.31
N ALA A 293 -14.02 16.90 -1.15
CA ALA A 293 -14.75 18.00 -1.80
C ALA A 293 -14.62 17.96 -3.33
N PHE A 294 -13.49 17.49 -3.87
CA PHE A 294 -13.32 17.25 -5.31
C PHE A 294 -14.24 16.12 -5.77
N TYR A 295 -14.25 14.97 -5.08
CA TYR A 295 -15.13 13.85 -5.39
C TYR A 295 -16.61 14.21 -5.31
N PHE A 296 -17.06 14.86 -4.24
CA PHE A 296 -18.47 15.24 -4.09
C PHE A 296 -18.95 16.27 -5.11
N ARG A 297 -18.06 17.15 -5.59
CA ARG A 297 -18.40 18.05 -6.71
C ARG A 297 -18.64 17.26 -8.01
N ARG A 298 -17.96 16.14 -8.19
CA ARG A 298 -18.09 15.27 -9.37
C ARG A 298 -19.26 14.28 -9.25
N HIS A 299 -19.52 13.79 -8.04
CA HIS A 299 -20.55 12.82 -7.69
C HIS A 299 -21.73 13.45 -6.91
N ARG A 300 -22.37 14.47 -7.49
CA ARG A 300 -23.44 15.24 -6.80
C ARG A 300 -24.60 14.37 -6.31
N GLY A 301 -24.95 13.30 -7.03
CA GLY A 301 -26.03 12.39 -6.63
C GLY A 301 -25.72 11.58 -5.36
N LEU A 302 -24.45 11.30 -5.07
CA LEU A 302 -24.04 10.68 -3.81
C LEU A 302 -24.14 11.67 -2.65
N ALA A 303 -23.68 12.91 -2.86
CA ALA A 303 -23.70 13.96 -1.84
C ALA A 303 -25.13 14.27 -1.34
N HIS A 304 -26.10 14.36 -2.24
CA HIS A 304 -27.50 14.59 -1.86
C HIS A 304 -28.10 13.41 -1.07
N ARG A 305 -27.77 12.16 -1.43
CA ARG A 305 -28.27 10.97 -0.71
C ARG A 305 -27.73 10.89 0.72
N LEU A 306 -26.47 11.23 0.92
CA LEU A 306 -25.86 11.25 2.27
C LEU A 306 -26.44 12.36 3.13
N ALA A 307 -26.62 13.56 2.55
CA ALA A 307 -27.26 14.67 3.25
C ALA A 307 -28.70 14.32 3.68
N ALA A 308 -29.48 13.74 2.78
CA ALA A 308 -30.84 13.31 3.08
C ALA A 308 -30.90 12.18 4.12
N ALA A 309 -29.96 11.23 4.10
CA ALA A 309 -29.89 10.15 5.08
C ALA A 309 -29.59 10.67 6.51
N TRP A 310 -28.78 11.73 6.63
CA TRP A 310 -28.55 12.39 7.92
C TRP A 310 -29.77 13.16 8.41
N GLU A 311 -30.49 13.86 7.54
CA GLU A 311 -31.72 14.56 7.92
C GLU A 311 -32.83 13.62 8.43
N THR A 312 -32.86 12.38 7.96
CA THR A 312 -33.83 11.36 8.41
C THR A 312 -33.46 10.64 9.70
N ASP A 313 -32.20 10.71 10.14
CA ASP A 313 -31.73 10.07 11.38
C ASP A 313 -31.88 11.01 12.60
N ASP A 314 -32.03 12.33 12.35
CA ASP A 314 -32.24 13.39 13.35
C ASP A 314 -33.73 13.72 13.61
N SER A 315 -34.68 12.99 12.98
CA SER A 315 -36.14 13.17 13.12
C SER A 315 -36.81 11.98 13.80
#